data_AF-A0A101SW18-F1
#
_entry.id   AF-A0A101SW18-F1
#
_cell.length_a   1.000
_cell.length_b   1.000
_cell.length_c   1.000
_cell.angle_alpha   90.00
_cell.angle_beta   90.00
_cell.angle_gamma   90.00
#
_symmetry.space_group_name_H-M   'P 1'
#
loop_
_entity.id
_entity.type
_entity.pdbx_description
1 polymer ?
#
loop_
_entity_poly.entity_id
_entity_poly.type
_entity_poly.pdbx_seq_one_letter_code
_entity_poly.pdbx_strand_id
1 'polypeptide(L)'
;MNPKDIRLIVVTHGHVDHFGSAAELTRLTGAPIAGHIADLSVYRAGGVSDPYLPIGVFGRLFVRSARVRETTEPFEPDVLVRGEAHLSDFGVEARIMPTPGHTAGSVSVLTDHGDLVAGDLVATPFLGFGKRPANPPFHDDRLGNLAGLRVAISAVRTPTPLSPVTATRQPTKRNGQKFRTGRYSRRAPALTRWTIIRTRRRPYRSASMPTGAAAAMPKTPATRALRPTW
;
A
#
# COMPACT_ATOMS: atom_id res chain seq x y z
N MET A 1 -6.13 -23.72 -1.53
CA MET A 1 -4.79 -23.15 -1.78
C MET A 1 -3.82 -23.84 -0.85
N ASN A 2 -2.69 -24.33 -1.36
CA ASN A 2 -1.65 -24.89 -0.51
C ASN A 2 -0.81 -23.73 0.07
N PRO A 3 -0.53 -23.65 1.38
CA PRO A 3 0.34 -22.61 1.93
C PRO A 3 1.70 -22.48 1.23
N LYS A 4 2.20 -23.58 0.63
CA LYS A 4 3.44 -23.59 -0.16
C LYS A 4 3.34 -22.90 -1.52
N ASP A 5 2.14 -22.52 -1.95
CA ASP A 5 1.92 -21.75 -3.18
C ASP A 5 2.27 -20.26 -3.00
N ILE A 6 2.41 -19.79 -1.75
CA ILE A 6 2.78 -18.39 -1.46
C ILE A 6 4.26 -18.19 -1.82
N ARG A 7 4.53 -17.22 -2.70
CA ARG A 7 5.88 -16.90 -3.21
C ARG A 7 6.56 -15.71 -2.53
N LEU A 8 5.77 -14.82 -1.92
CA LEU A 8 6.26 -13.62 -1.23
C LEU A 8 5.21 -13.17 -0.22
N ILE A 9 5.67 -12.69 0.94
CA ILE A 9 4.85 -11.96 1.91
C ILE A 9 5.29 -10.49 1.86
N VAL A 10 4.42 -9.59 1.44
CA VAL A 10 4.70 -8.14 1.44
C VAL A 10 4.12 -7.53 2.72
N VAL A 11 4.98 -7.01 3.58
CA VAL A 11 4.58 -6.23 4.75
C VAL A 11 4.40 -4.78 4.34
N THR A 12 3.18 -4.26 4.48
CA THR A 12 2.86 -2.89 4.03
C THR A 12 3.49 -1.79 4.89
N HIS A 13 3.62 -2.01 6.21
CA HIS A 13 4.22 -1.04 7.13
C HIS A 13 4.50 -1.66 8.50
N GLY A 14 5.21 -0.92 9.35
CA GLY A 14 5.68 -1.30 10.68
C GLY A 14 4.66 -1.30 11.82
N HIS A 15 3.36 -1.52 11.58
CA HIS A 15 2.42 -1.75 12.68
C HIS A 15 2.17 -3.25 12.91
N VAL A 16 2.04 -3.63 14.17
CA VAL A 16 1.98 -5.04 14.59
C VAL A 16 0.75 -5.76 14.04
N ASP A 17 -0.34 -5.07 13.77
CA ASP A 17 -1.51 -5.63 13.10
C ASP A 17 -1.29 -5.94 11.60
N HIS A 18 -0.21 -5.41 11.00
CA HIS A 18 0.19 -5.67 9.61
C HIS A 18 1.36 -6.65 9.47
N PHE A 19 2.31 -6.66 10.41
CA PHE A 19 3.45 -7.59 10.36
C PHE A 19 3.42 -8.68 11.43
N GLY A 20 2.45 -8.65 12.35
CA GLY A 20 2.35 -9.49 13.54
C GLY A 20 2.54 -10.99 13.28
N SER A 21 2.06 -11.48 12.15
CA SER A 21 2.16 -12.90 11.77
C SER A 21 3.28 -13.20 10.78
N ALA A 22 4.13 -12.24 10.40
CA ALA A 22 5.11 -12.41 9.32
C ALA A 22 6.10 -13.56 9.61
N ALA A 23 6.69 -13.58 10.81
CA ALA A 23 7.63 -14.63 11.24
C ALA A 23 7.00 -16.04 11.22
N GLU A 24 5.73 -16.16 11.62
CA GLU A 24 5.00 -17.43 11.59
C GLU A 24 4.65 -17.82 10.15
N LEU A 25 4.14 -16.89 9.35
CA LEU A 25 3.75 -17.14 7.96
C LEU A 25 4.94 -17.57 7.11
N THR A 26 6.13 -16.98 7.30
CA THR A 26 7.34 -17.46 6.58
C THR A 26 7.72 -18.88 6.97
N ARG A 27 7.59 -19.29 8.25
CA ARG A 27 7.83 -20.70 8.65
C ARG A 27 6.83 -21.67 8.01
N LEU A 28 5.55 -21.30 7.98
CA LEU A 28 4.48 -22.15 7.44
C LEU A 28 4.58 -22.28 5.91
N THR A 29 4.79 -21.16 5.22
CA THR A 29 4.76 -21.09 3.75
C THR A 29 6.12 -21.38 3.13
N GLY A 30 7.21 -21.01 3.81
CA GLY A 30 8.55 -20.96 3.24
C GLY A 30 8.81 -19.71 2.38
N ALA A 31 7.84 -18.80 2.27
CA ALA A 31 7.96 -17.60 1.47
C ALA A 31 8.88 -16.55 2.13
N PRO A 32 9.71 -15.84 1.35
CA PRO A 32 10.45 -14.69 1.85
C PRO A 32 9.50 -13.55 2.25
N ILE A 33 9.97 -12.69 3.15
CA ILE A 33 9.28 -11.46 3.54
C ILE A 33 9.92 -10.26 2.85
N ALA A 34 9.12 -9.43 2.19
CA ALA A 34 9.49 -8.10 1.74
C ALA A 34 9.01 -7.04 2.74
N GLY A 35 9.88 -6.10 3.07
CA GLY A 35 9.57 -4.98 3.95
C GLY A 35 10.43 -3.76 3.61
N HIS A 36 9.91 -2.57 3.89
CA HIS A 36 10.64 -1.33 3.58
C HIS A 36 11.73 -1.06 4.62
N ILE A 37 12.90 -0.60 4.15
CA ILE A 37 14.07 -0.36 5.00
C ILE A 37 13.80 0.66 6.11
N ALA A 38 12.91 1.61 5.88
CA ALA A 38 12.59 2.66 6.84
C ALA A 38 11.83 2.14 8.09
N ASP A 39 11.22 0.95 8.01
CA ASP A 39 10.56 0.29 9.15
C ASP A 39 11.42 -0.86 9.73
N LEU A 40 12.67 -1.02 9.28
CA LEU A 40 13.55 -2.13 9.66
C LEU A 40 13.82 -2.23 11.16
N SER A 41 13.97 -1.09 11.85
CA SER A 41 14.15 -1.05 13.30
C SER A 41 12.95 -1.66 14.03
N VAL A 42 11.74 -1.38 13.54
CA VAL A 42 10.48 -1.86 14.12
C VAL A 42 10.32 -3.37 13.92
N TYR A 43 10.66 -3.89 12.74
CA TYR A 43 10.64 -5.34 12.47
C TYR A 43 11.61 -6.09 13.38
N ARG A 44 12.82 -5.55 13.58
CA ARG A 44 13.86 -6.14 14.45
C ARG A 44 13.55 -6.02 15.94
N ALA A 45 12.75 -5.02 16.33
CA ALA A 45 12.28 -4.88 17.70
C ALA A 45 11.03 -5.73 17.99
N GLY A 46 10.27 -6.11 16.95
CA GLY A 46 9.00 -6.81 17.11
C GLY A 46 7.85 -5.90 17.56
N GLY A 47 7.96 -4.59 17.36
CA GLY A 47 6.96 -3.61 17.77
C GLY A 47 7.50 -2.19 17.78
N VAL A 48 6.60 -1.21 17.82
CA VAL A 48 6.98 0.21 17.86
C VAL A 48 7.46 0.56 19.27
N SER A 49 8.67 1.10 19.38
CA SER A 49 9.24 1.61 20.64
C SER A 49 8.86 3.07 20.90
N ASP A 50 8.64 3.84 19.84
CA ASP A 50 8.30 5.25 19.92
C ASP A 50 6.80 5.49 20.17
N PRO A 51 6.44 6.60 20.84
CA PRO A 51 5.04 6.93 21.06
C PRO A 51 4.36 7.30 19.74
N TYR A 52 3.26 6.62 19.41
CA TYR A 52 2.39 6.98 18.28
C TYR A 52 1.96 8.45 18.36
N LEU A 53 1.82 9.09 17.20
CA LEU A 53 1.28 10.45 17.08
C LEU A 53 -0.24 10.40 16.81
N PRO A 54 -1.09 10.52 17.86
CA PRO A 54 -2.54 10.39 17.72
C PRO A 54 -3.18 11.54 16.97
N ILE A 55 -4.17 11.21 16.14
CA ILE A 55 -4.98 12.20 15.41
C ILE A 55 -6.39 12.28 15.99
N GLY A 56 -6.82 13.51 16.29
CA GLY A 56 -8.15 13.79 16.82
C GLY A 56 -8.40 13.21 18.21
N VAL A 57 -9.65 13.29 18.67
CA VAL A 57 -10.05 12.78 19.99
C VAL A 57 -9.95 11.25 20.04
N PHE A 58 -10.33 10.58 18.96
CA PHE A 58 -10.31 9.11 18.87
C PHE A 58 -8.89 8.55 18.97
N GLY A 59 -7.93 9.05 18.19
CA GLY A 59 -6.54 8.59 18.26
C GLY A 59 -5.94 8.79 19.66
N ARG A 60 -6.24 9.91 20.33
CA ARG A 60 -5.76 10.19 21.70
C ARG A 60 -6.32 9.23 22.73
N LEU A 61 -7.53 8.71 22.53
CA LEU A 61 -8.09 7.67 23.39
C LEU A 61 -7.51 6.29 23.05
N PHE A 62 -7.35 6.00 21.76
CA PHE A 62 -6.84 4.71 21.29
C PHE A 62 -5.38 4.46 21.71
N VAL A 63 -4.52 5.50 21.72
CA VAL A 63 -3.12 5.36 22.16
C VAL A 63 -2.98 5.01 23.64
N ARG A 64 -4.04 5.19 24.44
CA ARG A 64 -4.08 4.79 25.85
C ARG A 64 -4.44 3.31 26.03
N SER A 65 -4.89 2.63 24.97
CA SER A 65 -5.19 1.21 25.03
C SER A 65 -3.92 0.38 25.09
N ALA A 66 -3.96 -0.80 25.72
CA ALA A 66 -2.82 -1.73 25.71
C ALA A 66 -2.50 -2.29 24.30
N ARG A 67 -3.47 -2.21 23.37
CA ARG A 67 -3.36 -2.79 22.02
C ARG A 67 -2.33 -2.10 21.14
N VAL A 68 -2.11 -0.79 21.31
CA VAL A 68 -1.03 -0.08 20.60
C VAL A 68 0.37 -0.48 21.07
N ARG A 69 0.49 -1.13 22.23
CA ARG A 69 1.76 -1.64 22.78
C ARG A 69 1.95 -3.14 22.57
N GLU A 70 1.17 -3.75 21.69
CA GLU A 70 1.37 -5.14 21.31
C GLU A 70 2.76 -5.31 20.69
N THR A 71 3.40 -6.43 21.00
CA THR A 71 4.67 -6.85 20.43
C THR A 71 4.48 -8.23 19.81
N THR A 72 5.31 -8.55 18.82
CA THR A 72 5.33 -9.84 18.14
C THR A 72 6.75 -10.37 18.06
N GLU A 73 6.89 -11.59 17.51
CA GLU A 73 8.17 -12.18 17.19
C GLU A 73 8.92 -11.28 16.18
N PRO A 74 10.11 -10.77 16.55
CA PRO A 74 10.91 -9.96 15.64
C PRO A 74 11.39 -10.74 14.44
N PHE A 75 11.61 -10.04 13.32
CA PHE A 75 12.18 -10.63 12.12
C PHE A 75 12.98 -9.59 11.32
N GLU A 76 13.72 -10.07 10.33
CA GLU A 76 14.37 -9.24 9.32
C GLU A 76 13.83 -9.62 7.94
N PRO A 77 13.33 -8.68 7.12
CA PRO A 77 12.87 -8.99 5.77
C PRO A 77 14.00 -9.58 4.91
N ASP A 78 13.70 -10.65 4.17
CA ASP A 78 14.61 -11.23 3.18
C ASP A 78 14.81 -10.31 1.95
N VAL A 79 13.80 -9.49 1.66
CA VAL A 79 13.78 -8.51 0.57
C VAL A 79 13.61 -7.12 1.16
N LEU A 80 14.70 -6.33 1.16
CA LEU A 80 14.66 -4.95 1.63
C LEU A 80 14.28 -4.00 0.50
N VAL A 81 13.09 -3.42 0.63
CA VAL A 81 12.57 -2.41 -0.30
C VAL A 81 13.10 -1.04 0.11
N ARG A 82 13.64 -0.28 -0.85
CA ARG A 82 14.13 1.11 -0.65
C ARG A 82 13.39 2.16 -1.46
N GLY A 83 12.63 1.71 -2.45
CA GLY A 83 11.95 2.52 -3.46
C GLY A 83 10.90 1.67 -4.13
N GLU A 84 10.55 1.99 -5.38
CA GLU A 84 9.69 1.13 -6.16
C GLU A 84 10.36 -0.21 -6.47
N ALA A 85 9.57 -1.29 -6.47
CA ALA A 85 10.07 -2.64 -6.74
C ALA A 85 9.01 -3.46 -7.48
N HIS A 86 9.41 -4.12 -8.57
CA HIS A 86 8.53 -5.01 -9.32
C HIS A 86 8.34 -6.35 -8.61
N LEU A 87 7.16 -6.95 -8.80
CA LEU A 87 6.81 -8.28 -8.26
C LEU A 87 6.79 -9.37 -9.35
N SER A 88 7.27 -9.05 -10.56
CA SER A 88 7.39 -9.98 -11.69
C SER A 88 8.25 -11.20 -11.36
N ASP A 89 9.33 -11.02 -10.57
CA ASP A 89 10.20 -12.11 -10.09
C ASP A 89 9.45 -13.13 -9.20
N PHE A 90 8.28 -12.74 -8.70
CA PHE A 90 7.38 -13.56 -7.89
C PHE A 90 6.11 -13.99 -8.66
N GLY A 91 6.06 -13.72 -9.97
CA GLY A 91 4.96 -14.11 -10.86
C GLY A 91 3.72 -13.22 -10.78
N VAL A 92 3.87 -11.97 -10.33
CA VAL A 92 2.75 -11.02 -10.21
C VAL A 92 3.07 -9.74 -10.99
N GLU A 93 2.19 -9.39 -11.95
CA GLU A 93 2.22 -8.13 -12.70
C GLU A 93 1.75 -6.96 -11.80
N ALA A 94 2.62 -6.61 -10.85
CA ALA A 94 2.40 -5.56 -9.88
C ALA A 94 3.73 -4.99 -9.39
N ARG A 95 3.64 -3.86 -8.69
CA ARG A 95 4.78 -3.22 -8.04
C ARG A 95 4.47 -2.77 -6.63
N ILE A 96 5.49 -2.84 -5.78
CA ILE A 96 5.53 -2.12 -4.51
C ILE A 96 5.84 -0.66 -4.81
N MET A 97 5.02 0.24 -4.27
CA MET A 97 5.12 1.68 -4.42
C MET A 97 5.25 2.31 -3.02
N PRO A 98 6.34 3.03 -2.72
CA PRO A 98 6.47 3.76 -1.46
C PRO A 98 5.34 4.79 -1.28
N THR A 99 4.72 4.75 -0.12
CA THR A 99 3.66 5.69 0.29
C THR A 99 3.88 6.11 1.74
N PRO A 100 5.02 6.77 2.04
CA PRO A 100 5.40 7.11 3.41
C PRO A 100 4.43 8.09 4.04
N GLY A 101 4.33 8.04 5.37
CA GLY A 101 3.59 9.01 6.19
C GLY A 101 2.72 8.36 7.25
N HIS A 102 2.05 7.24 6.96
CA HIS A 102 1.43 6.46 8.04
C HIS A 102 2.51 5.86 8.95
N THR A 103 3.51 5.23 8.34
CA THR A 103 4.86 5.02 8.88
C THR A 103 5.89 5.54 7.88
N ALA A 104 7.14 5.72 8.29
CA ALA A 104 8.24 6.06 7.39
C ALA A 104 8.46 5.02 6.28
N GLY A 105 8.23 3.73 6.56
CA GLY A 105 8.35 2.63 5.61
C GLY A 105 7.05 2.16 4.96
N SER A 106 5.98 2.94 5.03
CA SER A 106 4.71 2.56 4.43
C SER A 106 4.81 2.38 2.92
N VAL A 107 4.26 1.27 2.42
CA VAL A 107 4.17 0.94 0.99
C VAL A 107 2.75 0.49 0.61
N SER A 108 2.41 0.70 -0.66
CA SER A 108 1.23 0.14 -1.31
C SER A 108 1.65 -0.84 -2.41
N VAL A 109 0.74 -1.73 -2.82
CA VAL A 109 0.96 -2.60 -4.00
C VAL A 109 -0.03 -2.22 -5.08
N LEU A 110 0.48 -1.83 -6.25
CA LEU A 110 -0.31 -1.47 -7.42
C LEU A 110 -0.14 -2.54 -8.50
N THR A 111 -1.24 -3.14 -8.96
CA THR A 111 -1.22 -4.03 -10.11
C THR A 111 -1.17 -3.23 -11.41
N ASP A 112 -0.63 -3.84 -12.46
CA ASP A 112 -0.58 -3.19 -13.78
C ASP A 112 -1.97 -2.96 -14.39
N HIS A 113 -2.99 -3.65 -13.88
CA HIS A 113 -4.38 -3.45 -14.25
C HIS A 113 -5.05 -2.28 -13.50
N GLY A 114 -4.37 -1.69 -12.52
CA GLY A 114 -4.83 -0.51 -11.76
C GLY A 114 -5.56 -0.81 -10.46
N ASP A 115 -5.45 -2.03 -9.91
CA ASP A 115 -5.93 -2.33 -8.56
C ASP A 115 -4.86 -1.97 -7.52
N LEU A 116 -5.27 -1.33 -6.42
CA LEU A 116 -4.37 -0.91 -5.35
C LEU A 116 -4.70 -1.62 -4.03
N VAL A 117 -3.71 -2.32 -3.48
CA VAL A 117 -3.66 -2.68 -2.07
C VAL A 117 -2.99 -1.52 -1.33
N ALA A 118 -3.79 -0.70 -0.67
CA ALA A 118 -3.36 0.60 -0.16
C ALA A 118 -2.68 0.56 1.22
N GLY A 119 -2.73 -0.58 1.92
CA GLY A 119 -2.42 -0.63 3.35
C GLY A 119 -3.29 0.38 4.12
N ASP A 120 -2.66 1.11 5.04
CA ASP A 120 -3.30 2.13 5.87
C ASP A 120 -3.17 3.55 5.32
N LEU A 121 -2.85 3.68 4.03
CA LEU A 121 -2.86 4.96 3.31
C LEU A 121 -4.23 5.65 3.40
N VAL A 122 -5.30 4.86 3.45
CA VAL A 122 -6.68 5.31 3.63
C VAL A 122 -7.38 4.41 4.65
N ALA A 123 -7.97 5.00 5.69
CA ALA A 123 -8.81 4.27 6.62
C ALA A 123 -10.29 4.36 6.25
N THR A 124 -11.03 3.31 6.60
CA THR A 124 -12.49 3.39 6.64
C THR A 124 -12.92 4.23 7.86
N PRO A 125 -14.00 5.02 7.77
CA PRO A 125 -14.51 5.77 8.91
C PRO A 125 -14.91 4.81 10.03
N PHE A 126 -14.96 5.31 11.27
CA PHE A 126 -15.17 4.54 12.51
C PHE A 126 -16.05 3.29 12.33
N LEU A 127 -15.47 2.09 12.54
CA LEU A 127 -16.13 0.78 12.41
C LEU A 127 -16.80 0.49 11.04
N GLY A 128 -16.52 1.27 9.99
CA GLY A 128 -17.20 1.20 8.69
C GLY A 128 -18.48 2.03 8.60
N PHE A 129 -18.80 2.85 9.60
CA PHE A 129 -19.94 3.77 9.55
C PHE A 129 -19.56 5.03 8.76
N GLY A 130 -19.80 4.98 7.45
CA GLY A 130 -19.68 6.13 6.56
C GLY A 130 -19.11 5.76 5.19
N LYS A 131 -19.44 6.57 4.18
CA LYS A 131 -18.96 6.40 2.79
C LYS A 131 -17.76 7.29 2.44
N ARG A 132 -17.31 8.12 3.38
CA ARG A 132 -16.19 9.06 3.16
C ARG A 132 -14.89 8.45 3.73
N PRO A 133 -13.78 8.52 2.99
CA PRO A 133 -12.47 8.16 3.51
C PRO A 133 -12.18 8.89 4.82
N ALA A 134 -11.57 8.19 5.77
CA ALA A 134 -11.10 8.76 7.02
C ALA A 134 -9.57 8.64 7.11
N ASN A 135 -8.97 9.45 7.98
CA ASN A 135 -7.58 9.23 8.36
C ASN A 135 -7.54 8.06 9.36
N PRO A 136 -6.50 7.21 9.30
CA PRO A 136 -6.22 6.27 10.38
C PRO A 136 -5.99 7.03 11.70
N PRO A 137 -6.09 6.33 12.85
CA PRO A 137 -5.96 6.95 14.17
C PRO A 137 -4.57 7.56 14.42
N PHE A 138 -3.55 7.17 13.65
CA PHE A 138 -2.15 7.58 13.78
C PHE A 138 -1.50 7.82 12.41
N HIS A 139 -0.56 8.77 12.36
CA HIS A 139 0.41 8.94 11.28
C HIS A 139 1.72 9.45 11.88
N ASP A 140 2.85 8.94 11.43
CA ASP A 140 4.15 9.55 11.71
C ASP A 140 4.28 10.93 11.03
N ASP A 141 3.78 11.05 9.80
CA ASP A 141 3.69 12.29 9.02
C ASP A 141 2.40 12.36 8.21
N ARG A 142 1.49 13.23 8.64
CA ARG A 142 0.20 13.45 7.98
C ARG A 142 0.32 14.07 6.58
N LEU A 143 1.27 14.98 6.36
CA LEU A 143 1.45 15.63 5.06
C LEU A 143 2.07 14.67 4.06
N GLY A 144 3.07 13.88 4.51
CA GLY A 144 3.62 12.75 3.76
C GLY A 144 2.53 11.76 3.35
N ASN A 145 1.66 11.35 4.28
CA ASN A 145 0.58 10.41 3.98
C ASN A 145 -0.39 10.96 2.92
N LEU A 146 -0.75 12.25 3.00
CA LEU A 146 -1.59 12.90 2.00
C LEU A 146 -0.90 12.99 0.62
N ALA A 147 0.42 13.24 0.59
CA ALA A 147 1.19 13.23 -0.64
C ALA A 147 1.20 11.81 -1.27
N GLY A 148 1.44 10.78 -0.45
CA GLY A 148 1.35 9.37 -0.89
C GLY A 148 -0.02 9.02 -1.45
N LEU A 149 -1.10 9.49 -0.82
CA LEU A 149 -2.47 9.28 -1.31
C LEU A 149 -2.70 9.92 -2.68
N ARG A 150 -2.19 11.14 -2.90
CA ARG A 150 -2.30 11.83 -4.20
C ARG A 150 -1.55 11.07 -5.30
N VAL A 151 -0.35 10.58 -5.00
CA VAL A 151 0.43 9.75 -5.93
C VAL A 151 -0.32 8.47 -6.27
N ALA A 152 -0.84 7.77 -5.26
CA ALA A 152 -1.58 6.52 -5.45
C ALA A 152 -2.85 6.71 -6.29
N ILE A 153 -3.63 7.77 -6.04
CA ILE A 153 -4.81 8.09 -6.86
C ILE A 153 -4.44 8.38 -8.31
N SER A 154 -3.33 9.10 -8.54
CA SER A 154 -2.83 9.36 -9.89
C SER A 154 -2.40 8.07 -10.60
N ALA A 155 -1.63 7.21 -9.91
CA ALA A 155 -1.13 5.97 -10.47
C ALA A 155 -2.24 4.97 -10.83
N VAL A 156 -3.29 4.90 -10.00
CA VAL A 156 -4.49 4.09 -10.27
C VAL A 156 -5.27 4.59 -11.49
N ARG A 157 -5.28 5.90 -11.75
CA ARG A 157 -5.98 6.48 -12.91
C ARG A 157 -5.23 6.28 -14.22
N THR A 158 -3.91 6.30 -14.17
CA THR A 158 -3.03 6.10 -15.32
C THR A 158 -1.95 5.07 -14.98
N PRO A 159 -2.27 3.77 -15.06
CA PRO A 159 -1.27 2.73 -14.84
C PRO A 159 -0.24 2.78 -15.96
N THR A 160 0.97 3.26 -15.65
CA THR A 160 2.10 3.19 -16.57
C THR A 160 2.87 1.90 -16.30
N PRO A 161 3.16 1.07 -17.32
CA PRO A 161 4.15 0.02 -17.21
C PRO A 161 5.51 0.67 -16.91
N LEU A 162 6.13 0.32 -15.79
CA LEU A 162 7.42 0.89 -15.42
C LEU A 162 8.58 0.01 -15.92
N SER A 163 9.73 0.64 -16.19
CA SER A 163 10.97 -0.08 -16.45
C SER A 163 11.35 -0.97 -15.26
N PRO A 164 11.94 -2.15 -15.47
CA PRO A 164 12.28 -3.05 -14.37
C PRO A 164 13.32 -2.41 -13.44
N VAL A 165 12.94 -2.23 -12.18
CA VAL A 165 13.83 -1.90 -11.06
C VAL A 165 13.84 -3.10 -10.12
N THR A 166 15.04 -3.68 -9.94
CA THR A 166 15.24 -4.92 -9.19
C THR A 166 15.19 -4.67 -7.68
N ALA A 167 14.32 -5.39 -6.97
CA ALA A 167 14.43 -5.51 -5.51
C ALA A 167 15.73 -6.25 -5.17
N THR A 168 16.64 -5.64 -4.43
CA THR A 168 17.88 -6.31 -4.03
C THR A 168 17.56 -7.34 -2.94
N ARG A 169 17.65 -8.62 -3.28
CA ARG A 169 17.58 -9.73 -2.33
C ARG A 169 18.84 -9.72 -1.46
N GLN A 170 18.71 -9.74 -0.14
CA GLN A 170 19.86 -9.93 0.73
C GLN A 170 20.19 -11.43 0.84
N PRO A 171 21.47 -11.83 0.83
CA PRO A 171 21.85 -13.20 1.14
C PRO A 171 21.51 -13.48 2.62
N THR A 172 20.59 -14.41 2.85
CA THR A 172 20.16 -14.79 4.20
C THR A 172 21.28 -15.53 4.92
N LYS A 173 21.83 -14.97 6.01
CA LYS A 173 22.53 -15.78 7.01
C LYS A 173 21.47 -16.48 7.87
N ARG A 174 21.03 -17.67 7.46
CA ARG A 174 20.27 -18.57 8.36
C ARG A 174 21.23 -19.09 9.45
N ASN A 175 21.54 -18.24 10.43
CA ASN A 175 22.13 -18.72 11.67
C ASN A 175 21.04 -19.51 12.40
N GLY A 176 21.35 -20.76 12.76
CA GLY A 176 20.49 -21.64 13.55
C GLY A 176 20.27 -21.09 14.96
N GLN A 177 19.51 -20.01 15.08
CA GLN A 177 19.06 -19.50 16.36
C GLN A 177 17.97 -20.42 16.90
N LYS A 178 18.35 -21.24 17.89
CA LYS A 178 17.40 -21.93 18.76
C LYS A 178 16.72 -20.87 19.63
N PHE A 179 15.53 -20.43 19.24
CA PHE A 179 14.71 -19.57 20.09
C PHE A 179 13.76 -20.40 20.94
N ARG A 180 13.75 -20.08 22.24
CA ARG A 180 12.90 -20.70 23.24
C ARG A 180 11.43 -20.43 22.89
N THR A 181 10.64 -21.48 22.84
CA THR A 181 9.18 -21.41 22.69
C THR A 181 8.58 -20.67 23.88
N GLY A 182 8.30 -19.37 23.70
CA GLY A 182 7.44 -18.61 24.60
C GLY A 182 6.00 -19.06 24.43
N ARG A 183 5.29 -19.27 25.54
CA ARG A 183 3.88 -19.67 25.55
C ARG A 183 3.03 -18.55 24.93
N TYR A 184 2.63 -18.72 23.66
CA TYR A 184 1.69 -17.83 23.02
C TYR A 184 0.29 -18.09 23.59
N SER A 185 -0.31 -17.06 24.19
CA SER A 185 -1.70 -17.08 24.61
C SER A 185 -2.57 -17.25 23.36
N ARG A 186 -3.37 -18.33 23.31
CA ARG A 186 -4.34 -18.59 22.24
C ARG A 186 -5.45 -17.54 22.28
N ARG A 187 -5.21 -16.35 21.74
CA ARG A 187 -6.25 -15.43 21.30
C ARG A 187 -5.83 -14.87 19.95
N ALA A 188 -6.51 -15.34 18.91
CA ALA A 188 -6.40 -14.77 17.57
C ALA A 188 -6.72 -13.26 17.66
N PRO A 189 -5.86 -12.36 17.18
CA PRO A 189 -6.28 -10.98 16.99
C PRO A 189 -7.25 -10.93 15.81
N ALA A 190 -8.36 -10.25 16.05
CA ALA A 190 -9.50 -10.14 15.17
C ALA A 190 -9.23 -9.17 14.01
N LEU A 191 -9.70 -9.57 12.82
CA LEU A 191 -10.03 -8.74 11.64
C LEU A 191 -8.91 -7.88 11.05
N THR A 192 -7.97 -8.51 10.34
CA THR A 192 -7.18 -7.84 9.29
C THR A 192 -8.13 -7.34 8.20
N ARG A 193 -8.23 -6.01 8.01
CA ARG A 193 -9.15 -5.40 7.04
C ARG A 193 -8.36 -4.84 5.86
N TRP A 194 -8.36 -5.57 4.75
CA TRP A 194 -7.73 -5.13 3.51
C TRP A 194 -8.65 -4.16 2.77
N THR A 195 -8.20 -2.94 2.49
CA THR A 195 -8.90 -2.02 1.59
C THR A 195 -8.30 -2.15 0.19
N ILE A 196 -9.05 -2.80 -0.71
CA ILE A 196 -8.74 -2.83 -2.14
C ILE A 196 -9.51 -1.68 -2.81
N ILE A 197 -8.79 -0.75 -3.43
CA ILE A 197 -9.41 0.29 -4.23
C ILE A 197 -9.49 -0.20 -5.67
N ARG A 198 -10.73 -0.42 -6.16
CA ARG A 198 -11.01 -0.77 -7.56
C ARG A 198 -11.57 0.44 -8.30
N THR A 199 -11.04 0.74 -9.49
CA THR A 199 -11.71 1.64 -10.42
C THR A 199 -12.60 0.83 -11.36
N ARG A 200 -13.88 1.20 -11.49
CA ARG A 200 -14.75 0.59 -12.52
C ARG A 200 -14.37 1.18 -13.88
N ARG A 201 -13.81 0.38 -14.78
CA ARG A 201 -13.76 0.73 -16.21
C ARG A 201 -15.17 0.69 -16.78
N ARG A 202 -15.62 1.78 -17.43
CA ARG A 202 -16.70 1.67 -18.43
C ARG A 202 -16.09 0.99 -19.67
N PRO A 203 -16.74 -0.03 -20.27
CA PRO A 203 -16.24 -0.61 -21.50
C PRO A 203 -16.23 0.46 -22.59
N TYR A 204 -15.07 0.60 -23.23
CA TYR A 204 -14.89 1.39 -24.44
C TYR A 204 -15.74 0.77 -25.54
N ARG A 205 -16.85 1.43 -25.93
CA ARG A 205 -17.57 1.09 -27.16
C ARG A 205 -16.70 1.56 -28.32
N SER A 206 -16.23 0.64 -29.15
CA SER A 206 -15.67 0.96 -30.45
C SER A 206 -16.73 1.70 -31.26
N ALA A 207 -16.50 2.98 -31.54
CA ALA A 207 -17.22 3.67 -32.61
C ALA A 207 -16.64 3.14 -33.93
N SER A 208 -17.45 2.41 -34.67
CA SER A 208 -17.20 2.11 -36.08
C SER A 208 -17.10 3.42 -36.86
N MET A 209 -16.02 3.58 -37.61
CA MET A 209 -15.86 4.65 -38.60
C MET A 209 -16.94 4.48 -39.68
N PRO A 210 -17.72 5.53 -40.02
CA PRO A 210 -18.50 5.52 -41.24
C PRO A 210 -17.60 5.87 -42.42
N THR A 211 -17.49 4.96 -43.37
CA THR A 211 -16.97 5.19 -44.71
C THR A 211 -17.94 6.07 -45.50
N GLY A 212 -17.42 7.19 -46.03
CA GLY A 212 -17.87 7.80 -47.29
C GLY A 212 -19.18 8.59 -47.30
N ALA A 213 -19.07 9.92 -47.31
CA ALA A 213 -19.90 10.80 -48.13
C ALA A 213 -19.18 12.13 -48.34
N ALA A 214 -19.13 12.57 -49.60
CA ALA A 214 -18.46 13.79 -50.05
C ALA A 214 -19.33 15.05 -49.85
N ALA A 215 -18.66 16.21 -49.96
CA ALA A 215 -19.16 17.56 -50.23
C ALA A 215 -19.66 18.41 -49.04
N ALA A 216 -18.90 19.45 -48.71
CA ALA A 216 -19.20 20.86 -49.05
C ALA A 216 -18.33 21.81 -48.21
N MET A 217 -17.61 22.73 -48.86
CA MET A 217 -16.86 23.80 -48.18
C MET A 217 -17.82 24.81 -47.53
N PRO A 218 -17.66 25.16 -46.25
CA PRO A 218 -18.35 26.32 -45.69
C PRO A 218 -17.55 27.61 -45.92
N LYS A 219 -18.25 28.58 -46.51
CA LYS A 219 -17.83 29.97 -46.73
C LYS A 219 -17.48 30.67 -45.40
N THR A 220 -16.41 31.43 -45.43
CA THR A 220 -16.00 32.39 -44.38
C THR A 220 -17.08 33.44 -44.13
N PRO A 221 -17.41 33.79 -42.88
CA PRO A 221 -18.01 35.07 -42.55
C PRO A 221 -17.01 36.01 -41.87
N ALA A 222 -17.25 37.28 -42.13
CA ALA A 222 -16.39 38.43 -41.87
C ALA A 222 -16.13 38.71 -40.38
N THR A 223 -14.97 39.35 -40.16
CA THR A 223 -14.53 40.05 -38.97
C THR A 223 -15.57 41.05 -38.44
N ARG A 224 -15.79 41.03 -37.12
CA ARG A 224 -16.36 42.17 -36.39
C ARG A 224 -15.65 42.34 -35.06
N ALA A 225 -14.85 43.41 -35.00
CA ALA A 225 -14.19 43.90 -33.80
C ALA A 225 -15.20 44.48 -32.80
N LEU A 226 -15.05 44.18 -31.52
CA LEU A 226 -15.57 44.99 -30.42
C LEU A 226 -14.52 45.10 -29.31
N ARG A 227 -14.42 46.33 -28.80
CA ARG A 227 -13.37 46.94 -27.98
C ARG A 227 -13.40 46.53 -26.50
N PRO A 228 -12.32 46.74 -25.74
CA PRO A 228 -12.24 46.43 -24.32
C PRO A 228 -12.91 47.52 -23.47
N THR A 229 -13.55 47.11 -22.38
CA THR A 229 -13.86 47.98 -21.24
C THR A 229 -13.08 47.47 -20.04
N TRP A 230 -12.27 48.39 -19.50
CA TRP A 230 -11.47 48.43 -18.28
C TRP A 230 -11.65 47.32 -17.24
#